data_AF-A0A653DM79-F1
#
_entry.id   AF-A0A653DM79-F1
#
_cell.length_a   1.000
_cell.length_b   1.000
_cell.length_c   1.000
_cell.angle_alpha   90.00
_cell.angle_beta   90.00
_cell.angle_gamma   90.00
#
_symmetry.space_group_name_H-M   'P 1'
#
loop_
_entity.id
_entity.type
_entity.pdbx_description
1 polymer ?
#
loop_
_entity_poly.entity_id
_entity_poly.type
_entity_poly.pdbx_seq_one_letter_code
_entity_poly.pdbx_strand_id
1 'polypeptide(L)'
;MSLEEERQCKEALQNEKAEVKQKWASRLLGKLRKDITQECREDFVLSITGKRPAVCVLSNPDQKGKMRRIDCLRQADKVWRLDLVMVILFKAIPLESTDGERLEKNPDCAQPGLCVNPYHINVSVRELDLYLANFINSHVTGYTHNPYNGVVCNDIILATGVFSSKELWKLSKSSILHELADPQPNMNNVKLEHPAFYCNNYSEQGPVIVDRSSSVDTMVVSATYC
;
A
#
# COMPACT_ATOMS: atom_id res chain seq x y z
N MET A 1 18.15 13.44 1.75
CA MET A 1 18.31 13.06 3.16
C MET A 1 19.17 11.82 3.20
N SER A 2 20.07 11.72 4.18
CA SER A 2 20.82 10.50 4.45
C SER A 2 19.95 9.48 5.19
N LEU A 3 20.34 8.20 5.19
CA LEU A 3 19.63 7.14 5.92
C LEU A 3 19.58 7.42 7.44
N GLU A 4 20.63 8.01 7.99
CA GLU A 4 20.69 8.37 9.40
C GLU A 4 19.72 9.52 9.73
N GLU A 5 19.60 10.52 8.85
CA GLU A 5 18.60 11.58 8.99
C GLU A 5 17.17 11.01 8.94
N GLU A 6 16.92 10.03 8.06
CA GLU A 6 15.61 9.37 7.98
C GLU A 6 15.29 8.55 9.24
N ARG A 7 16.28 7.87 9.82
CA ARG A 7 16.15 7.14 11.09
C ARG A 7 15.87 8.08 12.26
N GLN A 8 16.60 9.17 12.37
CA GLN A 8 16.38 10.20 13.40
C GLN A 8 15.00 10.85 13.26
N CYS A 9 14.57 11.11 12.02
CA CYS A 9 13.23 11.61 11.74
C CYS A 9 12.17 10.60 12.22
N LYS A 10 12.29 9.32 11.86
CA LYS A 10 11.40 8.25 12.35
C LYS A 10 11.31 8.23 13.88
N GLU A 11 12.45 8.26 14.58
CA GLU A 11 12.50 8.24 16.04
C GLU A 11 11.83 9.47 16.66
N ALA A 12 12.09 10.66 16.13
CA ALA A 12 11.43 11.89 16.56
C ALA A 12 9.91 11.79 16.40
N LEU A 13 9.43 11.23 15.29
CA LEU A 13 8.00 11.03 15.04
C LEU A 13 7.38 9.96 15.95
N GLN A 14 8.08 8.86 16.23
CA GLN A 14 7.60 7.84 17.15
C GLN A 14 7.50 8.37 18.57
N ASN A 15 8.48 9.17 19.01
CA ASN A 15 8.53 9.76 20.35
C ASN A 15 7.68 11.02 20.51
N GLU A 16 7.11 11.55 19.42
CA GLU A 16 6.20 12.69 19.48
C GLU A 16 4.96 12.36 20.31
N LYS A 17 4.58 13.29 21.20
CA LYS A 17 3.46 13.14 22.13
C LYS A 17 2.17 12.84 21.36
N ALA A 18 1.33 11.95 21.91
CA ALA A 18 0.06 11.55 21.30
C ALA A 18 -0.84 12.75 20.97
N GLU A 19 -0.91 13.74 21.86
CA GLU A 19 -1.67 14.98 21.65
C GLU A 19 -1.22 15.77 20.43
N VAL A 20 0.09 15.80 20.14
CA VAL A 20 0.65 16.50 18.98
C VAL A 20 0.30 15.75 17.70
N LYS A 21 0.41 14.41 17.73
CA LYS A 21 -0.03 13.54 16.61
C LYS A 21 -1.52 13.70 16.33
N GLN A 22 -2.35 13.73 17.37
CA GLN A 22 -3.79 13.93 17.24
C GLN A 22 -4.12 15.33 16.70
N LYS A 23 -3.45 16.38 17.20
CA LYS A 23 -3.59 17.74 16.68
C LYS A 23 -3.20 17.83 15.21
N TRP A 24 -2.12 17.15 14.81
CA TRP A 24 -1.71 17.04 13.41
C TRP A 24 -2.78 16.33 12.57
N ALA A 25 -3.25 15.16 13.01
CA ALA A 25 -4.29 14.39 12.32
C ALA A 25 -5.58 15.19 12.14
N SER A 26 -6.07 15.85 13.19
CA SER A 26 -7.25 16.72 13.14
C SER A 26 -7.10 17.88 12.15
N ARG A 27 -5.92 18.51 12.10
CA ARG A 27 -5.65 19.59 11.13
C ARG A 27 -5.59 19.06 9.70
N LEU A 28 -4.99 17.90 9.48
CA LEU A 28 -4.92 17.25 8.18
C LEU A 28 -6.33 16.87 7.67
N LEU A 29 -7.15 16.24 8.52
CA LEU A 29 -8.55 15.93 8.20
C LEU A 29 -9.36 17.19 7.88
N GLY A 30 -9.10 18.29 8.60
CA GLY A 30 -9.71 19.59 8.32
C GLY A 30 -9.34 20.14 6.93
N LYS A 31 -8.09 20.00 6.49
CA LYS A 31 -7.67 20.36 5.11
C LYS A 31 -8.27 19.42 4.08
N LEU A 32 -8.21 18.11 4.33
CA LEU A 32 -8.78 17.08 3.46
C LEU A 32 -10.27 17.32 3.21
N ARG A 33 -11.05 17.63 4.25
CA ARG A 33 -12.47 17.98 4.12
C ARG A 33 -12.69 19.22 3.25
N LYS A 34 -11.80 20.23 3.32
CA LYS A 34 -11.85 21.42 2.47
C LYS A 34 -11.52 21.13 1.01
N ASP A 35 -10.72 20.08 0.75
CA ASP A 35 -10.29 19.68 -0.60
C ASP A 35 -11.26 18.70 -1.28
N ILE A 36 -12.31 18.26 -0.57
CA ILE A 36 -13.47 17.56 -1.11
C ILE A 36 -14.59 18.58 -1.44
N THR A 37 -15.35 18.31 -2.50
CA THR A 37 -16.54 19.09 -2.88
C THR A 37 -17.56 19.13 -1.74
N GLN A 38 -18.26 20.25 -1.58
CA GLN A 38 -19.17 20.45 -0.45
C GLN A 38 -20.26 19.39 -0.38
N GLU A 39 -20.83 19.04 -1.53
CA GLU A 39 -21.88 18.02 -1.73
C GLU A 39 -21.48 16.68 -1.12
N CYS A 40 -20.24 16.24 -1.35
CA CYS A 40 -19.77 14.90 -0.99
C CYS A 40 -19.31 14.79 0.48
N ARG A 41 -19.26 15.89 1.25
CA ARG A 41 -18.64 15.87 2.60
C ARG A 41 -19.39 15.00 3.59
N GLU A 42 -20.72 15.02 3.55
CA GLU A 42 -21.54 14.20 4.44
C GLU A 42 -21.47 12.73 4.02
N ASP A 43 -21.64 12.45 2.73
CA ASP A 43 -21.54 11.10 2.17
C ASP A 43 -20.17 10.47 2.42
N PHE A 44 -19.09 11.25 2.39
CA PHE A 44 -17.76 10.80 2.78
C PHE A 44 -17.75 10.28 4.22
N VAL A 45 -18.26 11.06 5.18
CA VAL A 45 -18.28 10.65 6.59
C VAL A 45 -19.16 9.40 6.77
N LEU A 46 -20.32 9.36 6.14
CA LEU A 46 -21.26 8.24 6.27
C LEU A 46 -20.74 6.95 5.63
N SER A 47 -20.08 7.04 4.48
CA SER A 47 -19.46 5.86 3.84
C SER A 47 -18.24 5.35 4.62
N ILE A 48 -17.38 6.26 5.08
CA ILE A 48 -16.18 5.93 5.86
C ILE A 48 -16.51 5.29 7.20
N THR A 49 -17.61 5.71 7.83
CA THR A 49 -18.10 5.14 9.09
C THR A 49 -19.01 3.93 8.89
N GLY A 50 -19.17 3.42 7.66
CA GLY A 50 -20.00 2.25 7.36
C GLY A 50 -21.51 2.46 7.49
N LYS A 51 -21.97 3.71 7.68
CA LYS A 51 -23.39 4.06 7.82
C LYS A 51 -24.14 4.11 6.48
N ARG A 52 -23.41 4.24 5.36
CA ARG A 52 -23.96 4.18 4.00
C ARG A 52 -23.02 3.39 3.08
N PRO A 53 -23.52 2.80 1.98
CA PRO A 53 -22.67 2.28 0.92
C PRO A 53 -21.71 3.33 0.39
N ALA A 54 -20.56 2.88 -0.12
CA ALA A 54 -19.59 3.77 -0.72
C ALA A 54 -20.17 4.43 -1.99
N VAL A 55 -19.99 5.75 -2.07
CA VAL A 55 -20.34 6.57 -3.24
C VAL A 55 -19.14 7.43 -3.62
N CYS A 56 -19.15 7.99 -4.84
CA CYS A 56 -18.06 8.85 -5.26
C CYS A 56 -17.94 10.07 -4.34
N VAL A 57 -16.73 10.29 -3.82
CA VAL A 57 -16.38 11.49 -3.06
C VAL A 57 -15.40 12.26 -3.90
N LEU A 58 -15.77 13.44 -4.36
CA LEU A 58 -15.01 14.16 -5.38
C LEU A 58 -14.06 15.18 -4.76
N SER A 59 -12.83 15.21 -5.26
CA SER A 59 -11.89 16.30 -5.00
C SER A 59 -12.37 17.57 -5.69
N ASN A 60 -12.18 18.72 -5.05
CA ASN A 60 -12.25 20.01 -5.75
C ASN A 60 -11.20 20.03 -6.87
N PRO A 61 -11.55 20.30 -8.13
CA PRO A 61 -10.57 20.30 -9.20
C PRO A 61 -9.54 21.42 -9.04
N ASP A 62 -8.31 21.17 -9.50
CA ASP A 62 -7.31 22.22 -9.72
C ASP A 62 -7.67 23.09 -10.94
N GLN A 63 -6.81 24.07 -11.26
CA GLN A 63 -7.02 24.98 -12.41
C GLN A 63 -7.09 24.25 -13.76
N LYS A 64 -6.62 23.00 -13.84
CA LYS A 64 -6.63 22.15 -15.04
C LYS A 64 -7.74 21.09 -14.99
N GLY A 65 -8.65 21.16 -14.02
CA GLY A 65 -9.71 20.18 -13.85
C GLY A 65 -9.25 18.85 -13.24
N LYS A 66 -8.01 18.75 -12.74
CA LYS A 66 -7.47 17.52 -12.16
C LYS A 66 -7.69 17.45 -10.65
N MET A 67 -7.59 16.26 -10.08
CA MET A 67 -7.65 16.06 -8.64
C MET A 67 -6.66 16.96 -7.90
N ARG A 68 -7.12 17.61 -6.83
CA ARG A 68 -6.29 18.51 -6.04
C ARG A 68 -5.15 17.76 -5.36
N ARG A 69 -4.10 18.52 -5.06
CA ARG A 69 -2.99 18.09 -4.22
C ARG A 69 -3.07 18.77 -2.85
N ILE A 70 -2.63 18.06 -1.82
CA ILE A 70 -2.67 18.50 -0.42
C ILE A 70 -1.27 18.45 0.19
N ASP A 71 -0.91 19.50 0.93
CA ASP A 71 0.27 19.48 1.81
C ASP A 71 -0.13 18.91 3.18
N CYS A 72 0.65 17.93 3.67
CA CYS A 72 0.39 17.19 4.90
C CYS A 72 0.92 17.85 6.19
N LEU A 73 1.18 19.17 6.17
CA LEU A 73 1.38 20.03 7.35
C LEU A 73 2.64 19.77 8.17
N ARG A 74 3.70 19.20 7.58
CA ARG A 74 4.95 18.91 8.29
C ARG A 74 6.14 19.74 7.81
N GLN A 75 5.88 20.92 7.25
CA GLN A 75 6.93 21.83 6.74
C GLN A 75 7.88 21.16 5.75
N ALA A 76 7.42 20.10 5.08
CA ALA A 76 8.09 19.54 3.94
C ALA A 76 7.54 20.24 2.70
N ASP A 77 8.40 20.63 1.76
CA ASP A 77 8.02 21.18 0.45
C ASP A 77 7.40 20.09 -0.47
N LYS A 78 6.58 19.22 0.11
CA LYS A 78 6.00 18.05 -0.54
C LYS A 78 4.49 18.17 -0.54
N VAL A 79 3.92 18.20 -1.74
CA VAL A 79 2.47 18.18 -1.96
C VAL A 79 2.09 16.82 -2.52
N TRP A 80 1.09 16.18 -1.91
CA TRP A 80 0.68 14.81 -2.21
C TRP A 80 -0.61 14.79 -3.02
N ARG A 81 -0.82 13.72 -3.80
CA ARG A 81 -2.11 13.46 -4.45
C ARG A 81 -3.15 13.12 -3.39
N LEU A 82 -4.37 13.65 -3.52
CA LEU A 82 -5.37 13.49 -2.48
C LEU A 82 -5.81 12.03 -2.29
N ASP A 83 -5.93 11.25 -3.35
CA ASP A 83 -6.29 9.82 -3.28
C ASP A 83 -5.20 8.94 -2.62
N LEU A 84 -3.92 9.23 -2.83
CA LEU A 84 -2.81 8.59 -2.10
C LEU A 84 -2.98 8.82 -0.59
N VAL A 85 -3.22 10.07 -0.18
CA VAL A 85 -3.42 10.41 1.23
C VAL A 85 -4.64 9.70 1.81
N MET A 86 -5.72 9.54 1.04
CA MET A 86 -6.91 8.80 1.47
C MET A 86 -6.60 7.33 1.74
N VAL A 87 -5.89 6.67 0.84
CA VAL A 87 -5.51 5.26 1.01
C VAL A 87 -4.60 5.08 2.22
N ILE A 88 -3.63 5.97 2.43
CA ILE A 88 -2.74 5.92 3.61
C ILE A 88 -3.57 6.07 4.90
N LEU A 89 -4.43 7.09 5.00
CA LEU A 89 -5.16 7.38 6.24
C LEU A 89 -6.24 6.35 6.56
N PHE A 90 -6.99 5.90 5.55
CA PHE A 90 -8.20 5.10 5.75
C PHE A 90 -8.02 3.61 5.47
N LYS A 91 -7.02 3.21 4.68
CA LYS A 91 -6.68 1.78 4.46
C LYS A 91 -5.38 1.36 5.14
N ALA A 92 -4.63 2.30 5.75
CA ALA A 92 -3.36 2.05 6.43
C ALA A 92 -2.29 1.39 5.53
N ILE A 93 -2.32 1.67 4.22
CA ILE A 93 -1.34 1.14 3.27
C ILE A 93 -0.16 2.11 3.20
N PRO A 94 1.08 1.67 3.47
CA PRO A 94 2.25 2.55 3.53
C PRO A 94 2.76 2.88 2.13
N LEU A 95 2.09 3.80 1.45
CA LEU A 95 2.45 4.28 0.11
C LEU A 95 3.42 5.46 0.17
N GLU A 96 4.28 5.54 -0.84
CA GLU A 96 5.14 6.69 -1.10
C GLU A 96 4.46 7.73 -2.00
N SER A 97 5.03 8.94 -2.07
CA SER A 97 4.46 10.03 -2.88
C SER A 97 4.46 9.73 -4.38
N THR A 98 5.32 8.82 -4.81
CA THR A 98 5.47 8.41 -6.21
C THR A 98 4.54 7.26 -6.59
N ASP A 99 4.03 6.49 -5.62
CA ASP A 99 3.32 5.21 -5.83
C ASP A 99 1.93 5.31 -6.46
N GLY A 100 1.50 6.47 -6.96
CA GLY A 100 0.11 6.58 -7.36
C GLY A 100 -0.22 6.01 -8.74
N GLU A 101 0.74 5.42 -9.45
CA GLU A 101 0.47 4.45 -10.52
C GLU A 101 0.03 3.08 -9.99
N ARG A 102 0.26 2.79 -8.70
CA ARG A 102 -0.28 1.60 -8.03
C ARG A 102 -1.76 1.74 -7.66
N LEU A 103 -2.34 2.93 -7.81
CA LEU A 103 -3.75 3.18 -7.49
C LEU A 103 -4.63 2.97 -8.71
N GLU A 104 -5.56 2.04 -8.58
CA GLU A 104 -6.60 1.79 -9.59
C GLU A 104 -7.96 2.21 -9.05
N LYS A 105 -8.85 2.66 -9.93
CA LYS A 105 -10.24 2.94 -9.54
C LYS A 105 -11.10 1.71 -9.75
N ASN A 106 -12.05 1.49 -8.85
CA ASN A 106 -13.06 0.47 -9.04
C ASN A 106 -13.83 0.75 -10.35
N PRO A 107 -14.10 -0.25 -11.21
CA PRO A 107 -14.93 -0.10 -12.41
C PRO A 107 -16.28 0.61 -12.18
N ASP A 108 -16.87 0.46 -10.99
CA ASP A 108 -18.14 1.09 -10.62
C ASP A 108 -17.99 2.58 -10.24
N CYS A 109 -16.76 3.11 -10.21
CA CYS A 109 -16.51 4.51 -9.93
C CYS A 109 -16.90 5.38 -11.13
N ALA A 110 -17.99 6.12 -11.00
CA ALA A 110 -18.49 7.00 -12.06
C ALA A 110 -17.54 8.16 -12.43
N GLN A 111 -16.65 8.57 -11.53
CA GLN A 111 -15.75 9.73 -11.74
C GLN A 111 -14.31 9.44 -11.30
N PRO A 112 -13.58 8.57 -12.02
CA PRO A 112 -12.26 8.10 -11.61
C PRO A 112 -11.21 9.22 -11.54
N GLY A 113 -11.33 10.26 -12.37
CA GLY A 113 -10.37 11.37 -12.42
C GLY A 113 -10.36 12.29 -11.19
N LEU A 114 -11.45 12.30 -10.41
CA LEU A 114 -11.61 13.18 -9.24
C LEU A 114 -12.00 12.44 -7.95
N CYS A 115 -12.45 11.18 -8.04
CA CYS A 115 -12.90 10.43 -6.87
C CYS A 115 -11.74 10.08 -5.92
N VAL A 116 -11.93 10.41 -4.65
CA VAL A 116 -10.98 10.20 -3.56
C VAL A 116 -11.52 9.27 -2.47
N ASN A 117 -12.71 8.68 -2.65
CA ASN A 117 -13.23 7.68 -1.70
C ASN A 117 -12.29 6.46 -1.66
N PRO A 118 -11.68 6.10 -0.52
CA PRO A 118 -10.78 4.94 -0.41
C PRO A 118 -11.44 3.60 -0.76
N TYR A 119 -12.76 3.47 -0.63
CA TYR A 119 -13.48 2.26 -1.06
C TYR A 119 -13.65 2.15 -2.58
N HIS A 120 -13.43 3.24 -3.32
CA HIS A 120 -13.39 3.24 -4.79
C HIS A 120 -11.96 3.15 -5.33
N ILE A 121 -10.97 2.93 -4.46
CA ILE A 121 -9.56 2.88 -4.82
C ILE A 121 -8.99 1.51 -4.42
N ASN A 122 -8.49 0.80 -5.43
CA ASN A 122 -7.72 -0.43 -5.28
C ASN A 122 -6.23 -0.10 -5.30
N VAL A 123 -5.44 -0.94 -4.63
CA VAL A 123 -3.98 -0.88 -4.70
C VAL A 123 -3.51 -2.12 -5.44
N SER A 124 -2.88 -1.94 -6.59
CA SER A 124 -2.27 -3.02 -7.36
C SER A 124 -1.00 -3.49 -6.65
N VAL A 125 -0.81 -4.80 -6.57
CA VAL A 125 0.42 -5.43 -6.06
C VAL A 125 1.13 -6.08 -7.25
N ARG A 126 2.39 -5.72 -7.49
CA ARG A 126 3.17 -6.31 -8.58
C ARG A 126 3.84 -7.60 -8.14
N GLU A 127 4.31 -8.38 -9.11
CA GLU A 127 5.01 -9.65 -8.86
C GLU A 127 6.23 -9.48 -7.94
N LEU A 128 6.99 -8.40 -8.09
CA LEU A 128 8.11 -8.08 -7.21
C LEU A 128 7.67 -7.87 -5.76
N ASP A 129 6.56 -7.14 -5.54
CA ASP A 129 6.02 -6.92 -4.20
C ASP A 129 5.58 -8.24 -3.56
N LEU A 130 4.94 -9.12 -4.34
CA LEU A 130 4.52 -10.44 -3.90
C LEU A 130 5.72 -11.34 -3.57
N TYR A 131 6.75 -11.34 -4.42
CA TYR A 131 8.01 -12.05 -4.17
C TYR A 131 8.66 -11.58 -2.87
N LEU A 132 8.79 -10.26 -2.67
CA LEU A 132 9.38 -9.69 -1.45
C LEU A 132 8.56 -10.03 -0.21
N ALA A 133 7.23 -9.97 -0.28
CA ALA A 133 6.35 -10.35 0.83
C ALA A 133 6.53 -11.83 1.22
N ASN A 134 6.55 -12.73 0.23
CA ASN A 134 6.78 -14.15 0.45
C ASN A 134 8.19 -14.43 0.96
N PHE A 135 9.20 -13.75 0.43
CA PHE A 135 10.59 -13.85 0.86
C PHE A 135 10.74 -13.46 2.34
N ILE A 136 10.20 -12.29 2.73
CA ILE A 136 10.18 -11.83 4.11
C ILE A 136 9.44 -12.84 5.00
N ASN A 137 8.26 -13.30 4.58
CA ASN A 137 7.46 -14.21 5.41
C ASN A 137 8.10 -15.59 5.58
N SER A 138 8.79 -16.12 4.57
CA SER A 138 9.44 -17.44 4.63
C SER A 138 10.80 -17.42 5.33
N HIS A 139 11.57 -16.33 5.22
CA HIS A 139 12.95 -16.27 5.73
C HIS A 139 13.07 -15.52 7.07
N VAL A 140 12.09 -14.71 7.46
CA VAL A 140 12.12 -13.94 8.72
C VAL A 140 11.30 -14.61 9.84
N THR A 141 10.44 -15.58 9.53
CA THR A 141 9.66 -16.35 10.52
C THR A 141 10.49 -17.49 11.12
N GLY A 142 11.48 -17.15 11.94
CA GLY A 142 12.31 -18.15 12.63
C GLY A 142 13.53 -17.60 13.37
N TYR A 143 13.94 -16.37 13.06
CA TYR A 143 15.08 -15.74 13.70
C TYR A 143 14.61 -14.79 14.83
N THR A 144 14.90 -15.17 16.08
CA THR A 144 14.57 -14.41 17.30
C THR A 144 15.37 -13.12 17.45
N HIS A 145 16.47 -13.00 16.72
CA HIS A 145 17.24 -11.79 16.56
C HIS A 145 17.55 -11.62 15.08
N ASN A 146 17.07 -10.53 14.49
CA ASN A 146 17.57 -10.09 13.20
C ASN A 146 18.91 -9.40 13.47
N PRO A 147 20.08 -9.95 13.06
CA PRO A 147 21.35 -9.27 13.30
C PRO A 147 21.51 -8.03 12.41
N TYR A 148 20.57 -7.79 11.50
CA TYR A 148 20.68 -6.81 10.45
C TYR A 148 19.43 -5.93 10.36
N ASN A 149 19.65 -4.65 10.64
CA ASN A 149 18.70 -3.57 10.58
C ASN A 149 18.44 -3.15 9.13
N GLY A 150 17.98 -4.07 8.28
CA GLY A 150 17.79 -3.81 6.85
C GLY A 150 17.99 -5.05 6.01
N VAL A 151 17.12 -5.22 5.03
CA VAL A 151 17.24 -6.24 3.99
C VAL A 151 18.57 -6.02 3.27
N VAL A 152 19.58 -6.81 3.61
CA VAL A 152 20.66 -7.19 2.70
C VAL A 152 20.63 -8.70 2.66
N CYS A 153 19.72 -9.24 1.86
CA CYS A 153 19.62 -10.68 1.67
C CYS A 153 20.38 -11.03 0.39
N ASN A 154 21.66 -11.35 0.59
CA ASN A 154 22.70 -11.42 -0.45
C ASN A 154 22.88 -10.05 -1.13
N ASP A 155 23.99 -9.82 -1.82
CA ASP A 155 24.35 -8.52 -2.44
C ASP A 155 23.38 -8.02 -3.55
N ILE A 156 22.14 -8.54 -3.59
CA ILE A 156 21.14 -8.39 -4.64
C ILE A 156 19.93 -7.55 -4.17
N ILE A 157 19.49 -7.67 -2.91
CA ILE A 157 18.31 -6.94 -2.38
C ILE A 157 18.76 -6.03 -1.24
N LEU A 158 18.68 -4.71 -1.46
CA LEU A 158 19.02 -3.69 -0.48
C LEU A 158 17.75 -2.94 -0.03
N ALA A 159 17.48 -2.89 1.27
CA ALA A 159 16.50 -1.99 1.88
C ALA A 159 17.19 -0.87 2.66
N THR A 160 16.52 0.28 2.76
CA THR A 160 17.01 1.46 3.48
C THR A 160 17.25 1.22 4.96
N GLY A 161 16.60 0.23 5.57
CA GLY A 161 16.75 -0.12 6.99
C GLY A 161 16.03 0.85 7.94
N VAL A 162 15.36 1.88 7.44
CA VAL A 162 14.62 2.86 8.27
C VAL A 162 13.46 2.19 9.00
N PHE A 163 12.71 1.34 8.31
CA PHE A 163 11.69 0.48 8.91
C PHE A 163 11.97 -0.99 8.62
N SER A 164 11.82 -1.83 9.63
CA SER A 164 11.73 -3.27 9.45
C SER A 164 10.34 -3.66 8.93
N SER A 165 10.25 -4.81 8.25
CA SER A 165 8.98 -5.35 7.76
C SER A 165 7.98 -5.58 8.90
N LYS A 166 8.46 -5.95 10.09
CA LYS A 166 7.63 -6.12 11.30
C LYS A 166 7.06 -4.79 11.82
N GLU A 167 7.82 -3.70 11.74
CA GLU A 167 7.32 -2.36 12.10
C GLU A 167 6.28 -1.88 11.11
N LEU A 168 6.54 -2.02 9.81
CA LEU A 168 5.57 -1.65 8.76
C LEU A 168 4.26 -2.43 8.93
N TRP A 169 4.34 -3.75 9.15
CA TRP A 169 3.18 -4.59 9.41
C TRP A 169 2.39 -4.16 10.66
N LYS A 170 3.07 -3.71 11.71
CA LYS A 170 2.38 -3.20 12.90
C LYS A 170 1.68 -1.87 12.62
N LEU A 171 2.35 -0.96 11.91
CA LEU A 171 1.81 0.36 11.57
C LEU A 171 0.63 0.25 10.60
N SER A 172 0.63 -0.73 9.69
CA SER A 172 -0.45 -0.97 8.73
C SER A 172 -1.71 -1.61 9.33
N LYS A 173 -1.70 -1.99 10.61
CA LYS A 173 -2.87 -2.56 11.30
C LYS A 173 -3.85 -1.51 11.82
N SER A 174 -3.45 -0.24 11.89
CA SER A 174 -4.24 0.82 12.51
C SER A 174 -4.54 1.94 11.51
N SER A 175 -5.63 1.79 10.76
CA SER A 175 -6.28 2.91 10.07
C SER A 175 -6.88 3.88 11.09
N ILE A 176 -7.14 5.13 10.70
CA ILE A 176 -7.89 6.08 11.53
C ILE A 176 -9.29 5.59 11.92
N LEU A 177 -9.79 4.55 11.25
CA LEU A 177 -11.08 3.90 11.54
C LEU A 177 -11.00 2.79 12.58
N HIS A 178 -9.81 2.37 13.02
CA HIS A 178 -9.63 1.19 13.87
C HIS A 178 -10.41 1.27 15.21
N GLU A 179 -10.63 2.46 15.77
CA GLU A 179 -11.42 2.63 17.01
C GLU A 179 -12.94 2.65 16.77
N LEU A 180 -13.39 2.81 15.52
CA LEU A 180 -14.81 2.94 15.17
C LEU A 180 -15.44 1.61 14.72
N ALA A 181 -14.63 0.58 14.50
CA ALA A 181 -15.08 -0.72 14.02
C ALA A 181 -15.36 -1.67 15.20
N ASP A 182 -16.64 -1.95 15.47
CA ASP A 182 -17.05 -3.20 16.11
C ASP A 182 -16.63 -4.40 15.22
N PRO A 183 -16.42 -5.60 15.77
CA PRO A 183 -15.71 -6.65 15.06
C PRO A 183 -16.58 -7.31 13.98
N GLN A 184 -16.43 -6.89 12.71
CA GLN A 184 -16.68 -7.67 11.45
C GLN A 184 -16.61 -6.77 10.18
N PRO A 185 -16.38 -7.32 8.97
CA PRO A 185 -15.36 -8.27 8.55
C PRO A 185 -14.26 -7.58 7.70
N ASN A 186 -13.17 -8.32 7.56
CA ASN A 186 -11.90 -8.02 6.92
C ASN A 186 -11.99 -7.25 5.57
N MET A 187 -11.63 -5.97 5.54
CA MET A 187 -11.51 -5.15 4.33
C MET A 187 -10.14 -5.33 3.66
N ASN A 188 -9.78 -6.56 3.28
CA ASN A 188 -8.57 -6.87 2.54
C ASN A 188 -8.91 -7.31 1.11
N ASN A 189 -9.38 -6.39 0.27
CA ASN A 189 -9.42 -6.63 -1.18
C ASN A 189 -8.08 -6.21 -1.79
N VAL A 190 -7.06 -7.05 -1.59
CA VAL A 190 -5.89 -7.10 -2.47
C VAL A 190 -6.33 -7.90 -3.68
N LYS A 191 -6.56 -7.22 -4.81
CA LYS A 191 -6.89 -7.89 -6.07
C LYS A 191 -5.59 -8.45 -6.64
N LEU A 192 -5.43 -9.77 -6.53
CA LEU A 192 -4.39 -10.51 -7.24
C LEU A 192 -4.81 -10.55 -8.72
N GLU A 193 -3.99 -10.01 -9.62
CA GLU A 193 -4.21 -10.12 -11.07
C GLU A 193 -4.28 -11.60 -11.47
N HIS A 194 -5.22 -11.96 -12.35
CA HIS A 194 -5.37 -13.32 -12.86
C HIS A 194 -4.27 -13.62 -13.90
N PRO A 195 -3.55 -14.77 -13.82
CA PRO A 195 -2.46 -15.11 -14.76
C PRO A 195 -2.93 -15.55 -16.15
N ALA A 196 -4.15 -15.19 -16.58
CA ALA A 196 -4.79 -15.77 -17.77
C ALA A 196 -4.13 -15.38 -19.12
N PHE A 197 -3.03 -14.62 -19.12
CA PHE A 197 -2.34 -14.18 -20.35
C PHE A 197 -1.03 -14.91 -20.68
N TYR A 198 -0.62 -15.91 -19.89
CA TYR A 198 0.53 -16.76 -20.22
C TYR A 198 0.20 -18.25 -20.08
N CYS A 199 -0.79 -18.74 -20.82
CA CYS A 199 -0.92 -20.18 -21.08
C CYS A 199 -1.72 -20.39 -22.36
N ASN A 200 -1.05 -20.27 -23.50
CA ASN A 200 -1.51 -20.91 -24.72
C ASN A 200 -0.30 -21.47 -25.47
N ASN A 201 -0.41 -22.74 -25.86
CA ASN A 201 0.55 -23.59 -26.58
C ASN A 201 1.53 -24.38 -25.72
N TYR A 202 1.04 -25.44 -25.07
CA TYR A 202 1.67 -26.75 -25.22
C TYR A 202 0.59 -27.78 -25.51
N SER A 203 0.68 -28.36 -26.70
CA SER A 203 -0.20 -29.39 -27.21
C SER A 203 -0.11 -30.66 -26.37
N GLU A 204 -1.26 -31.33 -26.20
CA GLU A 204 -1.41 -32.63 -25.56
C GLU A 204 -0.41 -33.67 -26.06
N GLN A 205 0.29 -34.35 -25.14
CA GLN A 205 0.84 -35.68 -25.39
C GLN A 205 0.77 -36.55 -24.13
N GLY A 206 -0.11 -37.57 -24.18
CA GLY A 206 0.06 -38.95 -23.72
C GLY A 206 0.39 -39.28 -22.24
N PRO A 207 -0.16 -40.36 -21.66
CA PRO A 207 0.06 -40.72 -20.26
C PRO A 207 1.40 -41.46 -20.07
N VAL A 208 2.21 -41.04 -19.10
CA VAL A 208 3.39 -41.81 -18.69
C VAL A 208 3.48 -41.93 -17.15
N ILE A 209 3.18 -43.15 -16.74
CA ILE A 209 3.55 -43.95 -15.56
C ILE A 209 4.48 -43.29 -14.51
N VAL A 210 4.05 -43.45 -13.26
CA VAL A 210 4.72 -43.13 -11.99
C VAL A 210 6.01 -43.95 -11.80
N ASP A 211 7.13 -43.28 -11.47
CA ASP A 211 8.06 -43.86 -10.49
C ASP A 211 8.81 -42.80 -9.67
N ARG A 212 9.11 -43.16 -8.42
CA ARG A 212 9.56 -42.31 -7.32
C ARG A 212 11.01 -42.62 -6.99
N SER A 213 11.94 -41.68 -7.22
CA SER A 213 13.19 -41.62 -6.46
C SER A 213 13.96 -40.30 -6.67
N SER A 214 14.61 -39.90 -5.59
CA SER A 214 15.43 -38.71 -5.34
C SER A 214 16.62 -38.47 -6.28
N SER A 215 16.86 -37.20 -6.64
CA SER A 215 18.19 -36.58 -6.62
C SER A 215 18.08 -35.08 -6.88
N VAL A 216 18.90 -34.31 -6.18
CA VAL A 216 19.01 -32.86 -6.25
C VAL A 216 19.90 -32.55 -7.46
N ASP A 217 19.38 -31.89 -8.48
CA ASP A 217 20.20 -31.42 -9.60
C ASP A 217 20.15 -29.89 -9.73
N THR A 218 21.34 -29.34 -9.59
CA THR A 218 21.77 -27.98 -9.83
C THR A 218 21.28 -27.49 -11.19
N MET A 219 20.47 -26.42 -11.23
CA MET A 219 20.15 -25.77 -12.51
C MET A 219 21.37 -25.03 -13.03
N VAL A 220 21.96 -25.60 -14.08
CA VAL A 220 22.93 -24.96 -14.97
C VAL A 220 22.18 -23.97 -15.84
N VAL A 221 22.47 -22.67 -15.70
CA VAL A 221 22.02 -21.64 -16.64
C VAL A 221 22.90 -21.73 -17.88
N SER A 222 22.40 -22.38 -18.94
CA SER A 222 22.99 -22.26 -20.28
C SER A 222 22.42 -21.03 -20.98
N ALA A 223 23.33 -20.12 -21.32
CA ALA A 223 23.09 -19.02 -22.23
C ALA A 223 22.87 -19.56 -23.65
N THR A 224 21.78 -19.16 -24.30
CA THR A 224 21.79 -18.96 -25.75
C THR A 224 20.73 -17.95 -26.19
N TYR A 225 21.21 -17.04 -27.05
CA TYR A 225 20.58 -15.89 -27.68
C TYR A 225 19.33 -16.19 -28.53
N CYS A 226 18.38 -15.25 -28.55
CA CYS A 226 18.08 -14.38 -29.70
C CYS A 226 17.10 -13.27 -29.30
#